data_AF-A0A9P0CTD8-F1
#
_entry.id   AF-A0A9P0CTD8-F1
#
_cell.length_a   1.000
_cell.length_b   1.000
_cell.length_c   1.000
_cell.angle_alpha   90.00
_cell.angle_beta   90.00
_cell.angle_gamma   90.00
#
_symmetry.space_group_name_H-M   'P 1'
#
loop_
_entity.id
_entity.type
_entity.pdbx_description
1 polymer ?
#
loop_
_entity_poly.entity_id
_entity_poly.type
_entity_poly.pdbx_seq_one_letter_code
_entity_poly.pdbx_strand_id
1 'polypeptide(L)'
;MNTKSFLGLTCHYIDEDKFKSIVIAVYELSSNHTAEYITDIIKKFCESWGICINKISAVVTDNGANMVKAITLLFGKNKHLPCFAHLLDLLATKIMTEVGNVVTYFKHSVAASDELRKA
;
A
#
# COMPACT_ATOMS: atom_id res chain seq x y z
N MET A 1 -10.12 5.71 21.21
CA MET A 1 -9.43 6.26 20.02
C MET A 1 -10.24 5.85 18.80
N ASN A 2 -10.77 6.80 18.04
CA ASN A 2 -11.42 6.49 16.78
C ASN A 2 -10.35 6.63 15.69
N THR A 3 -9.88 5.51 15.15
CA THR A 3 -8.85 5.51 14.11
C THR A 3 -9.50 5.97 12.81
N LYS A 4 -9.13 7.17 12.36
CA LYS A 4 -9.56 7.69 11.05
C LYS A 4 -8.65 7.15 9.95
N SER A 5 -9.25 6.84 8.81
CA SER A 5 -8.53 6.32 7.65
C SER A 5 -8.72 7.27 6.47
N PHE A 6 -7.71 7.35 5.61
CA PHE A 6 -7.69 8.29 4.50
C PHE A 6 -7.24 7.60 3.22
N LEU A 7 -7.83 8.00 2.10
CA LEU A 7 -7.40 7.64 0.75
C LEU A 7 -6.85 8.88 0.06
N GLY A 8 -5.53 8.95 -0.07
CA GLY A 8 -4.85 9.96 -0.88
C GLY A 8 -4.80 9.54 -2.35
N LEU A 9 -5.12 10.45 -3.25
CA LEU A 9 -5.03 10.26 -4.69
C LEU A 9 -4.03 11.25 -5.27
N THR A 10 -2.93 10.71 -5.79
CA THR A 10 -1.85 11.47 -6.44
C THR A 10 -1.83 11.10 -7.91
N CYS A 11 -1.88 12.10 -8.78
CA CYS A 11 -1.73 11.91 -10.22
C CYS A 11 -0.31 12.20 -10.65
N HIS A 12 0.19 11.35 -11.55
CA HIS A 12 1.48 11.48 -12.19
C HIS A 12 1.26 11.55 -13.70
N TYR A 13 1.86 12.55 -14.34
CA TYR A 13 1.73 12.76 -15.78
C TYR A 13 2.96 13.47 -16.34
N ILE A 14 3.09 13.48 -17.66
CA ILE A 14 4.14 14.19 -18.38
C ILE A 14 3.52 15.44 -19.01
N ASP A 15 4.18 16.57 -18.83
CA ASP A 15 3.81 17.86 -19.40
C ASP A 15 5.10 18.57 -19.84
N GLU A 16 5.19 18.94 -21.12
CA GLU A 16 6.39 19.52 -21.74
C GLU A 16 7.69 18.74 -21.40
N ASP A 17 7.67 17.42 -21.59
CA ASP A 17 8.77 16.49 -21.26
C ASP A 17 9.21 16.45 -19.79
N LYS A 18 8.42 17.04 -18.89
CA LYS A 18 8.67 17.02 -17.44
C LYS A 18 7.67 16.12 -16.75
N PHE A 19 8.18 15.25 -15.88
CA PHE A 19 7.33 14.51 -14.96
C PHE A 19 6.73 15.46 -13.91
N LYS A 20 5.41 15.41 -13.78
CA LYS A 20 4.64 16.12 -12.77
C LYS A 20 4.02 15.12 -11.80
N SER A 21 3.95 15.51 -10.54
CA SER A 21 3.24 14.79 -9.49
C SER A 21 2.42 15.79 -8.70
N ILE A 22 1.13 15.50 -8.55
CA ILE A 22 0.18 16.36 -7.84
C ILE A 22 -0.75 15.52 -6.99
N VAL A 23 -0.86 15.87 -5.72
CA VAL A 23 -1.93 15.37 -4.85
C VAL A 23 -3.20 16.08 -5.24
N ILE A 24 -4.15 15.35 -5.82
CA ILE A 24 -5.39 15.92 -6.33
C ILE A 24 -6.49 15.86 -5.26
N ALA A 25 -6.52 14.79 -4.47
CA ALA A 25 -7.53 14.61 -3.44
C ALA A 25 -7.02 13.80 -2.25
N VAL A 26 -7.62 14.07 -1.09
CA VAL A 26 -7.53 13.22 0.10
C VAL A 26 -8.94 13.05 0.63
N TYR A 27 -9.42 11.82 0.68
CA TYR A 27 -10.75 11.49 1.19
C TYR A 27 -10.63 10.80 2.55
N GLU A 28 -11.39 11.26 3.55
CA GLU A 28 -11.61 10.48 4.77
C GLU A 28 -12.53 9.30 4.43
N LEU A 29 -12.12 8.09 4.80
CA LEU A 29 -12.88 6.88 4.61
C LEU A 29 -13.80 6.67 5.81
N SER A 30 -15.11 6.66 5.57
CA SER A 30 -16.15 6.59 6.60
C SER A 30 -16.80 5.22 6.75
N SER A 31 -16.38 4.25 5.93
CA SER A 31 -16.91 2.88 5.92
C SER A 31 -15.77 1.87 5.96
N ASN A 32 -16.11 0.59 6.12
CA ASN A 32 -15.16 -0.51 5.93
C ASN A 32 -14.53 -0.37 4.54
N HIS A 33 -13.20 -0.49 4.46
CA HIS A 33 -12.44 -0.30 3.23
C HIS A 33 -12.58 -1.48 2.27
N THR A 34 -13.81 -1.87 1.94
CA THR A 34 -14.09 -2.90 0.95
C THR A 34 -13.63 -2.43 -0.42
N ALA A 35 -13.34 -3.39 -1.30
CA ALA A 35 -12.92 -3.07 -2.66
C ALA A 35 -13.99 -2.28 -3.42
N GLU A 36 -15.26 -2.58 -3.17
CA GLU A 36 -16.41 -1.93 -3.81
C GLU A 36 -16.50 -0.46 -3.37
N TYR A 37 -16.34 -0.18 -2.08
CA TYR A 37 -16.35 1.19 -1.55
C TYR A 37 -15.19 2.02 -2.11
N ILE A 38 -13.97 1.46 -2.13
CA ILE A 38 -12.80 2.13 -2.71
C ILE A 38 -13.01 2.39 -4.22
N THR A 39 -13.56 1.42 -4.94
CA THR A 39 -13.88 1.54 -6.37
C THR A 39 -14.81 2.72 -6.63
N ASP A 40 -15.88 2.84 -5.83
CA ASP A 40 -16.85 3.93 -5.97
C ASP A 40 -16.24 5.31 -5.70
N ILE A 41 -15.35 5.42 -4.71
CA ILE A 41 -14.64 6.68 -4.43
C ILE A 41 -13.75 7.07 -5.60
N ILE A 42 -12.92 6.15 -6.10
CA ILE A 42 -11.99 6.43 -7.21
C ILE A 42 -12.78 6.75 -8.49
N LYS A 43 -13.88 6.04 -8.74
CA LYS A 43 -14.75 6.31 -9.89
C LYS A 43 -15.33 7.73 -9.83
N LYS A 44 -15.91 8.12 -8.69
CA LYS A 44 -16.45 9.48 -8.47
C LYS A 44 -15.37 10.55 -8.61
N PHE A 45 -14.16 10.27 -8.13
CA PHE A 45 -13.00 11.13 -8.31
C PHE A 45 -12.65 11.31 -9.80
N CYS A 46 -12.56 10.22 -10.58
CA CYS A 46 -12.28 10.32 -12.00
C CYS A 46 -13.38 11.10 -12.74
N GLU A 47 -14.64 10.86 -12.42
CA GLU A 47 -15.78 11.59 -12.99
C GLU A 47 -15.73 13.09 -12.65
N SER A 48 -15.45 13.47 -11.40
CA SER A 48 -15.43 14.88 -10.99
C SER A 48 -14.27 15.67 -11.61
N TRP A 49 -13.13 15.01 -11.83
CA TRP A 49 -11.96 15.63 -12.48
C TRP A 49 -11.96 15.48 -14.00
N GLY A 50 -12.99 14.86 -14.59
CA GLY A 50 -13.04 14.60 -16.04
C GLY A 50 -11.93 13.67 -16.53
N ILE A 51 -11.38 12.84 -15.65
CA ILE A 51 -10.30 11.89 -15.96
C ILE A 51 -10.93 10.64 -16.57
N CYS A 52 -10.65 10.41 -17.85
CA CYS A 52 -11.16 9.23 -18.53
C CYS A 52 -10.43 7.98 -18.06
N ILE A 53 -11.17 7.01 -17.51
CA ILE A 53 -10.65 5.76 -16.93
C ILE A 53 -9.71 5.02 -17.91
N ASN A 54 -10.04 5.00 -19.20
CA ASN A 54 -9.24 4.33 -20.23
C ASN A 54 -7.90 5.03 -20.56
N LYS A 55 -7.72 6.30 -20.16
CA LYS A 55 -6.47 7.04 -20.33
C LYS A 55 -5.48 6.81 -19.18
N ILE A 56 -5.91 6.15 -18.10
CA ILE A 56 -5.03 5.82 -16.99
C ILE A 56 -4.12 4.67 -17.42
N SER A 57 -2.81 4.93 -17.41
CA SER A 57 -1.80 3.97 -17.84
C SER A 57 -1.54 2.89 -16.79
N ALA A 58 -1.45 3.28 -15.52
CA ALA A 58 -1.28 2.40 -14.37
C ALA A 58 -1.76 3.09 -13.08
N VAL A 59 -2.02 2.29 -12.05
CA VAL A 59 -2.34 2.74 -10.70
C VAL A 59 -1.45 2.00 -9.71
N VAL A 60 -0.72 2.76 -8.89
CA VAL A 60 0.20 2.23 -7.88
C VAL A 60 -0.46 2.24 -6.51
N THR A 61 -0.47 1.11 -5.80
CA THR A 61 -1.03 1.02 -4.43
C THR A 61 -0.13 0.19 -3.52
N ASP A 62 -0.34 0.24 -2.21
CA ASP A 62 0.35 -0.56 -1.18
C ASP A 62 0.15 -2.09 -1.29
N ASN A 63 -0.49 -2.59 -2.36
CA ASN A 63 -0.79 -4.00 -2.56
C ASN A 63 -1.75 -4.60 -1.51
N GLY A 64 -2.46 -3.78 -0.72
CA GLY A 64 -3.53 -4.25 0.14
C GLY A 64 -4.63 -4.94 -0.66
N ALA A 65 -5.14 -6.09 -0.20
CA ALA A 65 -6.05 -6.95 -0.97
C ALA A 65 -7.28 -6.20 -1.52
N ASN A 66 -7.87 -5.31 -0.71
CA ASN A 66 -9.00 -4.50 -1.12
C ASN A 66 -8.63 -3.44 -2.17
N MET A 67 -7.44 -2.83 -2.06
CA MET A 67 -6.91 -1.89 -3.05
C MET A 67 -6.69 -2.60 -4.39
N VAL A 68 -6.01 -3.75 -4.39
CA VAL A 68 -5.74 -4.54 -5.60
C VAL A 68 -7.04 -4.94 -6.29
N LYS A 69 -8.02 -5.42 -5.52
CA LYS A 69 -9.34 -5.80 -6.05
C LYS A 69 -10.07 -4.57 -6.61
N ALA A 70 -10.04 -3.42 -5.93
CA ALA A 70 -10.69 -2.20 -6.42
C ALA A 70 -10.10 -1.72 -7.75
N ILE A 71 -8.77 -1.65 -7.85
CA ILE A 71 -8.09 -1.27 -9.09
C ILE A 71 -8.39 -2.26 -10.21
N THR A 72 -8.42 -3.56 -9.91
CA THR A 72 -8.77 -4.61 -10.86
C THR A 72 -10.21 -4.46 -11.38
N LEU A 73 -11.17 -4.15 -10.50
CA LEU A 73 -12.57 -3.95 -10.88
C LEU A 73 -12.76 -2.72 -11.75
N LEU A 74 -12.04 -1.62 -11.48
CA LEU A 74 -12.24 -0.34 -12.16
C LEU A 74 -11.42 -0.19 -13.45
N PHE A 75 -10.16 -0.64 -13.43
CA PHE A 75 -9.20 -0.42 -14.52
C PHE A 75 -8.77 -1.71 -15.22
N GLY A 76 -9.11 -2.88 -14.67
CA GLY A 76 -8.66 -4.18 -15.14
C GLY A 76 -7.36 -4.65 -14.49
N LYS A 77 -7.11 -5.97 -14.53
CA LYS A 77 -5.95 -6.61 -13.86
C LYS A 77 -4.60 -6.04 -14.26
N ASN A 78 -4.44 -5.61 -15.52
CA ASN A 78 -3.15 -5.20 -16.08
C ASN A 78 -2.75 -3.77 -15.74
N LYS A 79 -3.57 -3.05 -14.97
CA LYS A 79 -3.34 -1.64 -14.62
C LYS A 79 -2.83 -1.44 -13.20
N HIS A 80 -2.85 -2.47 -12.36
CA HIS A 80 -2.34 -2.38 -11.00
C HIS A 80 -0.81 -2.59 -10.97
N LEU A 81 -0.12 -1.75 -10.22
CA LEU A 81 1.28 -1.91 -9.87
C LEU A 81 1.44 -1.84 -8.34
N PRO A 82 2.25 -2.73 -7.73
CA PRO A 82 2.53 -2.64 -6.31
C PRO A 82 3.47 -1.47 -6.01
N CYS A 83 3.27 -0.84 -4.86
CA CYS A 83 4.15 0.20 -4.35
C CYS A 83 5.50 -0.42 -3.99
N PHE A 84 6.56 0.01 -4.67
CA PHE A 84 7.90 -0.51 -4.45
C PHE A 84 8.39 -0.29 -3.02
N ALA A 85 8.10 0.87 -2.42
CA ALA A 85 8.49 1.16 -1.04
C ALA A 85 7.82 0.20 -0.04
N HIS A 86 6.53 -0.08 -0.22
CA HIS A 86 5.82 -1.04 0.63
C HIS A 86 6.34 -2.46 0.42
N LEU A 87 6.66 -2.86 -0.82
CA LEU A 87 7.28 -4.14 -1.09
C LEU A 87 8.64 -4.28 -0.39
N LEU A 88 9.47 -3.24 -0.42
CA LEU A 88 10.76 -3.22 0.27
C LEU A 88 10.59 -3.34 1.79
N ASP A 89 9.62 -2.62 2.36
CA ASP A 89 9.30 -2.67 3.78
C ASP A 89 8.83 -4.06 4.22
N LEU A 90 7.99 -4.72 3.42
CA LEU A 90 7.56 -6.10 3.66
C LEU A 90 8.75 -7.08 3.68
N LEU A 91 9.68 -6.93 2.74
CA LEU A 91 10.89 -7.77 2.68
C LEU A 91 11.78 -7.54 3.90
N ALA A 92 12.04 -6.27 4.25
CA ALA A 92 12.85 -5.92 5.40
C ALA A 92 12.22 -6.42 6.71
N THR A 93 10.91 -6.20 6.88
CA THR A 93 10.16 -6.64 8.08
C THR A 93 10.20 -8.16 8.24
N LYS A 94 10.10 -8.91 7.13
CA LYS A 94 10.21 -10.37 7.16
C LYS A 94 11.58 -10.81 7.69
N ILE A 95 12.66 -10.24 7.18
CA ILE A 95 14.03 -10.54 7.65
C ILE A 95 14.17 -10.19 9.14
N MET A 96 13.70 -9.00 9.54
CA MET A 96 13.76 -8.55 10.93
C MET A 96 12.97 -9.44 11.87
N THR A 97 11.85 -10.01 11.42
CA THR A 97 11.04 -10.95 12.21
C THR A 97 11.79 -12.23 12.49
N GLU A 98 12.48 -12.79 11.49
CA GLU A 98 13.28 -14.01 11.68
C GLU A 98 14.42 -13.79 12.69
N VAL A 99 15.13 -12.66 12.58
CA VAL A 99 16.14 -12.27 13.57
C VAL A 99 15.52 -12.08 14.96
N GLY A 100 14.35 -11.45 15.02
CA GLY A 100 13.56 -11.27 16.23
C GLY A 100 13.21 -12.60 16.90
N ASN A 101 12.85 -13.63 16.13
CA ASN A 101 12.55 -14.97 16.64
C ASN A 101 13.77 -15.61 17.30
N VAL A 102 14.95 -15.49 16.69
CA VAL A 102 16.23 -15.97 17.28
C VAL A 102 16.51 -15.25 18.59
N VAL A 103 16.43 -13.93 18.61
CA VAL A 103 16.63 -13.13 19.84
C VAL A 103 15.61 -13.52 20.92
N THR A 104 14.36 -13.74 20.54
CA THR A 104 13.27 -14.15 21.43
C THR A 104 13.55 -15.53 22.04
N TYR A 105 14.05 -16.48 21.25
CA TYR A 105 14.48 -17.80 21.73
C TYR A 105 15.53 -17.69 22.84
N PHE A 106 16.61 -16.92 22.62
CA PHE A 106 17.63 -16.73 23.66
C PHE A 106 17.09 -16.00 24.88
N LYS A 107 16.25 -14.97 24.70
CA LYS A 107 15.62 -14.24 25.82
C LYS A 107 14.77 -15.14 26.73
N HIS A 108 14.10 -16.15 26.18
CA HIS A 108 13.24 -17.05 26.95
C HIS A 108 13.92 -18.34 27.43
N SER A 109 15.12 -18.67 26.94
CA SER A 109 15.87 -19.87 27.34
C SER A 109 17.14 -19.48 28.09
N VAL A 110 17.11 -19.66 29.42
CA VAL A 110 18.30 -19.43 30.27
C VAL A 110 19.45 -20.35 29.85
N ALA A 111 19.15 -21.63 29.57
CA ALA A 111 20.15 -22.61 29.14
C ALA A 111 20.84 -22.19 27.82
N ALA A 112 20.05 -21.80 26.81
CA ALA A 112 20.61 -21.38 25.53
C ALA A 112 21.37 -20.05 25.65
N SER A 113 20.88 -19.11 26.47
CA SER A 113 21.60 -17.87 26.78
C SER A 113 22.93 -18.14 27.50
N ASP A 114 22.97 -19.09 28.43
CA ASP A 114 24.19 -19.46 29.16
C ASP A 114 25.20 -20.17 28.26
N GLU A 115 24.76 -20.99 27.31
CA GLU A 115 25.64 -21.54 26.27
C GLU A 115 26.18 -20.44 25.34
N LEU A 116 25.34 -19.51 24.89
CA LEU A 116 25.76 -18.40 24.02
C LEU A 116 26.82 -17.52 24.69
N ARG A 117 26.73 -17.30 26.02
CA ARG A 117 27.74 -16.53 26.77
C ARG A 117 29.10 -17.23 26.90
N LYS A 118 29.18 -18.53 26.62
CA LYS A 118 30.41 -19.32 26.68
C LYS A 118 31.13 -19.40 25.33
N ALA A 119 30.46 -19.04 24.23
CA ALA A 119 31.02 -18.98 22.88
C ALA A 119 31.82 -17.69 22.66
#